data_AF-A0A3M1YBN0-F1
#
_entry.id   AF-A0A3M1YBN0-F1
#
_cell.length_a   1.000
_cell.length_b   1.000
_cell.length_c   1.000
_cell.angle_alpha   90.00
_cell.angle_beta   90.00
_cell.angle_gamma   90.00
#
_symmetry.space_group_name_H-M   'P 1'
#
loop_
_entity.id
_entity.type
_entity.pdbx_description
1 polymer ?
#
loop_
_entity_poly.entity_id
_entity_poly.type
_entity_poly.pdbx_seq_one_letter_code
_entity_poly.pdbx_strand_id
1 'polypeptide(L)'
;MEDVKRLFSYHGAEHKTINAYEAGAELTPEVVSTYPIEHPRCGTAFLLTVVFVSIFVFSLLGRPPILLLILSRVILIPVIAGIAYELLRWTAANTDKAWVRMIIKPNLALQHLTTREPDLDMCEVAITSFKRVLLSEGLISEEEAAVPTELKPQNTTFARELAKERASKQTETDIQEPVGD
;
A
#
# COMPACT_ATOMS: atom_id res chain seq x y z
N MET A 1 6.30 1.80 -17.75
CA MET A 1 5.88 3.00 -16.97
C MET A 1 4.43 2.89 -16.51
N GLU A 2 3.52 2.36 -17.33
CA GLU A 2 2.11 2.12 -16.95
C GLU A 2 1.97 1.24 -15.71
N ASP A 3 2.77 0.17 -15.58
CA ASP A 3 2.71 -0.73 -14.42
C ASP A 3 3.05 -0.04 -13.10
N VAL A 4 4.02 0.89 -13.10
CA VAL A 4 4.40 1.66 -11.90
C VAL A 4 3.28 2.62 -11.52
N LYS A 5 2.66 3.29 -12.50
CA LYS A 5 1.50 4.15 -12.25
C LYS A 5 0.35 3.34 -11.65
N ARG A 6 0.10 2.14 -12.19
CA ARG A 6 -0.90 1.19 -11.69
C ARG A 6 -0.60 0.78 -10.25
N LEU A 7 0.64 0.42 -9.93
CA LEU A 7 1.08 0.08 -8.57
C LEU A 7 0.81 1.23 -7.58
N PHE A 8 1.18 2.47 -7.96
CA PHE A 8 0.91 3.65 -7.15
C PHE A 8 -0.58 3.97 -7.02
N SER A 9 -1.40 3.60 -8.01
CA SER A 9 -2.86 3.69 -7.90
C SER A 9 -3.41 2.69 -6.87
N TYR A 10 -2.90 1.45 -6.81
CA TYR A 10 -3.28 0.51 -5.73
C TYR A 10 -2.90 1.02 -4.34
N HIS A 11 -1.73 1.64 -4.20
CA HIS A 11 -1.34 2.29 -2.95
C HIS A 11 -2.29 3.44 -2.59
N GLY A 12 -2.72 4.24 -3.57
CA GLY A 12 -3.77 5.24 -3.37
C GLY A 12 -5.11 4.64 -2.95
N ALA A 13 -5.51 3.50 -3.52
CA ALA A 13 -6.74 2.78 -3.15
C ALA A 13 -6.71 2.29 -1.69
N GLU A 14 -5.56 1.79 -1.22
CA GLU A 14 -5.36 1.42 0.19
C GLU A 14 -5.60 2.61 1.11
N HIS A 15 -4.93 3.74 0.85
CA HIS A 15 -5.07 4.94 1.67
C HIS A 15 -6.51 5.43 1.74
N LYS A 16 -7.19 5.48 0.59
CA LYS A 16 -8.59 5.90 0.53
C LYS A 16 -9.51 4.94 1.30
N THR A 17 -9.27 3.63 1.21
CA THR A 17 -10.05 2.61 1.92
C THR A 17 -9.90 2.77 3.43
N ILE A 18 -8.67 2.95 3.91
CA ILE A 18 -8.38 3.17 5.34
C ILE A 18 -9.01 4.49 5.80
N ASN A 19 -8.84 5.58 5.05
CA ASN A 19 -9.46 6.88 5.36
C ASN A 19 -10.99 6.79 5.47
N ALA A 20 -11.64 6.07 4.54
CA ALA A 20 -13.08 5.85 4.58
C ALA A 20 -13.52 5.04 5.81
N TYR A 21 -12.79 3.96 6.11
CA TYR A 21 -13.04 3.13 7.28
C TYR A 21 -12.89 3.92 8.59
N GLU A 22 -11.82 4.70 8.73
CA GLU A 22 -11.56 5.52 9.92
C GLU A 22 -12.60 6.63 10.12
N ALA A 23 -13.21 7.11 9.03
CA ALA A 23 -14.33 8.04 9.06
C ALA A 23 -15.69 7.36 9.34
N GLY A 24 -15.73 6.03 9.46
CA GLY A 24 -16.96 5.25 9.67
C GLY A 24 -17.88 5.21 8.45
N ALA A 25 -17.34 5.45 7.24
CA ALA A 25 -18.12 5.39 6.02
C ALA A 25 -18.33 3.95 5.53
N GLU A 26 -19.37 3.79 4.71
CA GLU A 26 -19.63 2.55 4.02
C GLU A 26 -18.50 2.24 3.02
N LEU A 27 -17.98 1.01 3.06
CA LEU A 27 -16.87 0.58 2.21
C LEU A 27 -17.38 0.12 0.84
N THR A 28 -17.86 1.08 0.04
CA THR A 28 -18.15 0.89 -1.39
C THR A 28 -17.11 1.61 -2.26
N PRO A 29 -16.79 1.11 -3.47
CA PRO A 29 -15.82 1.76 -4.35
C PRO A 29 -16.11 3.23 -4.62
N GLU A 30 -17.38 3.57 -4.81
CA GLU A 30 -17.84 4.93 -5.09
C GLU A 30 -17.55 5.85 -3.90
N VAL A 31 -17.89 5.42 -2.68
CA VAL A 31 -17.65 6.21 -1.48
C VAL A 31 -16.15 6.34 -1.21
N VAL A 32 -15.42 5.22 -1.23
CA VAL A 32 -13.96 5.19 -1.00
C VAL A 32 -13.24 6.10 -1.99
N SER A 33 -13.65 6.16 -3.26
CA SER A 33 -13.00 7.00 -4.27
C SER A 33 -12.98 8.50 -3.91
N THR A 34 -13.92 8.97 -3.08
CA THR A 34 -14.04 10.38 -2.66
C THR A 34 -13.12 10.77 -1.51
N TYR A 35 -12.52 9.80 -0.81
CA TYR A 35 -11.65 10.06 0.32
C TYR A 35 -10.26 10.57 -0.10
N PRO A 36 -9.52 11.24 0.80
CA PRO A 36 -8.17 11.72 0.51
C PRO A 36 -7.23 10.56 0.15
N ILE A 37 -6.32 10.82 -0.80
CA ILE A 37 -5.27 9.87 -1.20
C ILE A 37 -4.09 9.84 -0.22
N GLU A 38 -3.95 10.86 0.62
CA GLU A 38 -2.89 10.95 1.64
C GLU A 38 -3.41 10.40 2.96
N HIS A 39 -2.56 9.64 3.67
CA HIS A 39 -2.88 9.09 4.98
C HIS A 39 -1.71 9.33 5.95
N PRO A 40 -1.94 9.97 7.12
CA PRO A 40 -0.86 10.36 8.02
C PRO A 40 -0.11 9.17 8.63
N ARG A 41 -0.68 7.96 8.62
CA ARG A 41 -0.08 6.75 9.21
C ARG A 41 0.42 5.73 8.18
N CYS A 42 0.69 6.17 6.96
CA CYS A 42 1.22 5.33 5.89
C CYS A 42 2.60 4.72 6.24
N GLY A 43 2.84 3.47 5.84
CA GLY A 43 4.12 2.79 6.00
C GLY A 43 5.29 3.48 5.28
N THR A 44 5.04 4.18 4.17
CA THR A 44 6.08 4.97 3.48
C THR A 44 6.53 6.17 4.33
N ALA A 45 5.61 6.80 5.08
CA ALA A 45 5.94 7.83 6.05
C ALA A 45 6.70 7.27 7.27
N PHE A 46 6.35 6.05 7.70
CA PHE A 46 7.09 5.33 8.74
C PHE A 46 8.56 5.10 8.33
N LEU A 47 8.81 4.58 7.13
CA LEU A 47 10.17 4.32 6.64
C LEU A 47 11.01 5.60 6.54
N LEU A 48 10.43 6.70 6.06
CA LEU A 48 11.12 7.99 6.04
C LEU A 48 11.50 8.45 7.46
N THR A 49 10.57 8.29 8.41
CA THR A 49 10.80 8.61 9.82
C THR A 49 11.91 7.74 10.42
N VAL A 50 11.93 6.43 10.12
CA VAL A 50 13.00 5.51 10.54
C VAL A 50 14.36 5.96 10.02
N VAL A 51 14.46 6.38 8.75
CA VAL A 51 15.72 6.88 8.17
C VAL A 51 16.20 8.14 8.89
N PHE A 52 15.31 9.11 9.13
CA PHE A 52 15.66 10.34 9.87
C PHE A 52 16.13 10.04 11.30
N VAL A 53 15.39 9.20 12.03
CA VAL A 53 15.77 8.77 13.38
C VAL A 53 17.10 8.03 13.36
N SER A 54 17.33 7.16 12.37
CA SER A 54 18.59 6.43 12.21
C SER A 54 19.78 7.38 12.04
N ILE A 55 19.66 8.39 11.18
CA ILE A 55 20.71 9.39 10.97
C ILE A 55 21.01 10.10 12.30
N PHE A 56 19.98 10.53 13.01
CA PHE A 56 20.15 11.23 14.29
C PHE A 56 20.83 10.34 15.34
N VAL A 57 20.32 9.12 15.57
CA VAL A 57 20.88 8.18 16.56
C VAL A 57 22.33 7.82 16.21
N PHE A 58 22.59 7.41 14.97
CA PHE A 58 23.94 6.98 14.58
C PHE A 58 24.94 8.14 14.50
N SER A 59 24.49 9.39 14.31
CA SER A 59 25.37 10.55 14.37
C SER A 59 26.04 10.72 15.74
N LEU A 60 25.35 10.34 16.82
CA LEU A 60 25.85 10.41 18.20
C LEU A 60 26.87 9.30 18.52
N LEU A 61 26.89 8.21 17.75
CA LEU A 61 27.78 7.07 17.96
C LEU A 61 29.16 7.23 17.29
N GLY A 62 29.33 8.22 16.42
CA GLY A 62 30.58 8.44 15.69
C GLY A 62 30.98 7.26 14.79
N ARG A 63 32.29 6.94 14.73
CA ARG A 63 32.88 5.90 13.88
C ARG A 63 33.59 4.82 14.70
N PRO A 64 32.85 3.86 15.29
CA PRO A 64 33.45 2.75 16.03
C PRO A 64 34.15 1.75 15.10
N PRO A 65 34.99 0.84 15.63
CA PRO A 65 35.56 -0.29 14.88
C PRO A 65 34.49 -1.11 14.17
N ILE A 66 34.85 -1.77 13.05
CA ILE A 66 33.88 -2.37 12.11
C ILE A 66 32.90 -3.37 12.76
N LEU A 67 33.37 -4.17 13.74
CA LEU A 67 32.52 -5.11 14.47
C LEU A 67 31.48 -4.39 15.34
N LEU A 68 31.91 -3.38 16.10
CA LEU A 68 31.01 -2.57 16.92
C LEU A 68 30.08 -1.71 16.07
N LEU A 69 30.54 -1.29 14.89
CA LEU A 69 29.71 -0.63 13.90
C LEU A 69 28.56 -1.56 13.50
N ILE A 70 28.85 -2.75 12.97
CA ILE A 70 27.80 -3.69 12.54
C ILE A 70 26.86 -4.05 13.70
N LEU A 71 27.42 -4.38 14.86
CA LEU A 71 26.65 -4.80 16.02
C LEU A 71 25.70 -3.70 16.52
N SER A 72 26.18 -2.46 16.61
CA SER A 72 25.34 -1.32 17.00
C SER A 72 24.21 -1.06 16.01
N ARG A 73 24.40 -1.29 14.70
CA ARG A 73 23.32 -1.10 13.72
C ARG A 73 22.22 -2.13 13.91
N VAL A 74 22.57 -3.40 14.11
CA VAL A 74 21.60 -4.48 14.29
C VAL A 74 20.84 -4.33 15.61
N ILE A 75 21.55 -4.09 16.71
CA ILE A 75 20.93 -3.97 18.05
C ILE A 75 20.01 -2.73 18.13
N LEU A 76 20.35 -1.65 17.44
CA LEU A 76 19.55 -0.41 17.49
C LEU A 76 18.32 -0.42 16.58
N ILE A 77 18.15 -1.41 15.69
CA ILE A 77 16.93 -1.53 14.85
C ILE A 77 15.64 -1.42 15.67
N PRO A 78 15.39 -2.24 16.72
CA PRO A 78 14.16 -2.16 17.50
C PRO A 78 13.99 -0.81 18.21
N VAL A 79 15.08 -0.21 18.68
CA VAL A 79 15.05 1.10 19.37
C VAL A 79 14.66 2.20 18.39
N ILE A 80 15.28 2.22 17.22
CA ILE A 80 14.98 3.19 16.15
C ILE A 80 13.55 3.03 15.66
N ALA A 81 13.10 1.79 15.43
CA ALA A 81 11.73 1.49 15.00
C ALA A 81 10.70 1.95 16.04
N GLY A 82 10.96 1.72 17.33
CA GLY A 82 10.09 2.19 18.42
C GLY A 82 10.01 3.72 18.48
N ILE A 83 11.15 4.41 18.41
CA ILE A 83 11.18 5.88 18.38
C ILE A 83 10.43 6.42 17.16
N ALA A 84 10.66 5.83 15.97
CA ALA A 84 10.00 6.25 14.74
C ALA A 84 8.48 6.02 14.79
N TYR A 85 8.03 4.90 15.39
CA TYR A 85 6.61 4.61 15.58
C TYR A 85 5.94 5.66 16.47
N GLU A 86 6.56 5.98 17.61
CA GLU A 86 6.02 6.99 18.53
C GLU A 86 5.99 8.39 17.92
N LEU A 87 7.04 8.77 17.17
CA LEU A 87 7.07 10.02 16.40
C LEU A 87 5.95 10.07 15.36
N LEU A 88 5.74 8.98 14.60
CA LEU A 88 4.69 8.91 13.59
C LEU A 88 3.29 9.00 14.23
N ARG A 89 3.06 8.24 15.30
CA ARG A 89 1.81 8.26 16.07
C ARG A 89 1.52 9.65 16.64
N TRP A 90 2.52 10.29 17.23
CA TRP A 90 2.40 11.62 17.81
C TRP A 90 2.16 12.69 16.74
N THR A 91 2.89 12.66 15.62
CA THR A 91 2.70 13.62 14.53
C THR A 91 1.32 13.48 13.89
N ALA A 92 0.85 12.27 13.64
CA ALA A 92 -0.50 12.01 13.12
C ALA A 92 -1.60 12.58 14.04
N ALA A 93 -1.45 12.41 15.36
CA ALA A 93 -2.40 12.90 16.36
C ALA A 93 -2.37 14.42 16.58
N ASN A 94 -1.34 15.13 16.11
CA ASN A 94 -1.15 16.57 16.31
C ASN A 94 -1.16 17.37 14.99
N THR A 95 -1.81 16.84 13.96
CA THR A 95 -1.92 17.46 12.64
C THR A 95 -2.71 18.78 12.65
N ASP A 96 -3.48 19.06 13.71
CA ASP A 96 -4.17 20.33 13.92
C ASP A 96 -3.19 21.52 13.97
N LYS A 97 -2.00 21.33 14.55
CA LYS A 97 -0.98 22.37 14.76
C LYS A 97 -0.22 22.69 13.47
N ALA A 98 -0.18 23.97 13.07
CA ALA A 98 0.46 24.41 11.83
C ALA A 98 1.95 24.05 11.72
N TRP A 99 2.70 24.10 12.81
CA TRP A 99 4.11 23.73 12.84
C TRP A 99 4.33 22.22 12.69
N VAL A 100 3.43 21.40 13.24
CA VAL A 100 3.45 19.94 13.05
C VAL A 100 3.20 19.60 11.58
N ARG A 101 2.23 20.27 10.93
CA ARG A 101 2.01 20.11 9.49
C ARG A 101 3.27 20.40 8.68
N MET A 102 4.06 21.41 9.07
CA MET A 102 5.32 21.73 8.40
C MET A 102 6.35 20.60 8.50
N ILE A 103 6.41 19.92 9.64
CA ILE A 103 7.28 18.75 9.86
C ILE A 103 6.82 17.54 9.04
N ILE A 104 5.51 17.36 8.86
CA ILE A 104 4.94 16.21 8.13
C ILE A 104 4.97 16.42 6.61
N LYS A 105 5.10 17.65 6.10
CA LYS A 105 5.21 17.95 4.66
C LYS A 105 6.15 17.01 3.86
N PRO A 106 7.40 16.73 4.27
CA PRO A 106 8.25 15.80 3.54
C PRO A 106 7.65 14.39 3.44
N ASN A 107 6.96 13.92 4.50
CA ASN A 107 6.27 12.63 4.48
C ASN A 107 5.12 12.65 3.45
N LEU A 108 4.32 13.71 3.42
CA LEU A 108 3.22 13.85 2.44
C LEU A 108 3.75 13.97 1.00
N ALA A 109 4.84 14.71 0.81
CA ALA A 109 5.49 14.81 -0.49
C ALA A 109 5.98 13.44 -1.00
N LEU A 110 6.51 12.59 -0.11
CA LEU A 110 6.90 11.22 -0.45
C LEU A 110 5.70 10.34 -0.80
N GLN A 111 4.58 10.50 -0.08
CA GLN A 111 3.33 9.83 -0.44
C GLN A 111 2.87 10.27 -1.83
N HIS A 112 2.87 11.58 -2.11
CA HIS A 112 2.48 12.11 -3.43
C HIS A 112 3.35 11.59 -4.59
N LEU A 113 4.62 11.23 -4.31
CA LEU A 113 5.49 10.59 -5.28
C LEU A 113 5.12 9.13 -5.54
N THR A 114 4.57 8.44 -4.54
CA THR A 114 4.33 6.98 -4.51
C THR A 114 2.87 6.58 -4.56
N THR A 115 1.95 7.54 -4.72
CA THR A 115 0.50 7.31 -4.87
C THR A 115 -0.03 7.95 -6.15
N ARG A 116 -1.11 7.39 -6.70
CA ARG A 116 -1.87 7.92 -7.84
C ARG A 116 -3.35 7.67 -7.60
N GLU A 117 -4.22 8.45 -8.24
CA GLU A 117 -5.66 8.22 -8.14
C GLU A 117 -6.02 6.82 -8.69
N PRO A 118 -6.77 6.01 -7.92
CA PRO A 118 -7.25 4.70 -8.36
C PRO A 118 -8.54 4.80 -9.17
N ASP A 119 -8.81 3.75 -9.95
CA ASP A 119 -10.15 3.50 -10.49
C ASP A 119 -11.01 2.71 -9.49
N LEU A 120 -12.30 2.55 -9.80
CA LEU A 120 -13.25 1.87 -8.91
C LEU A 120 -12.90 0.40 -8.70
N ASP A 121 -12.36 -0.28 -9.71
CA ASP A 121 -11.98 -1.70 -9.59
C ASP A 121 -10.77 -1.85 -8.64
N MET A 122 -9.84 -0.91 -8.63
CA MET A 122 -8.75 -0.86 -7.65
C MET A 122 -9.26 -0.60 -6.22
N CYS A 123 -10.24 0.30 -6.05
CA CYS A 123 -10.92 0.50 -4.77
C CYS A 123 -11.60 -0.79 -4.30
N GLU A 124 -12.30 -1.51 -5.18
CA GLU A 124 -12.94 -2.79 -4.87
C GLU A 124 -11.93 -3.83 -4.36
N VAL A 125 -10.77 -3.94 -5.02
CA VAL A 125 -9.69 -4.83 -4.58
C VAL A 125 -9.16 -4.42 -3.20
N ALA A 126 -8.95 -3.11 -2.97
CA ALA A 126 -8.46 -2.60 -1.69
C ALA A 126 -9.46 -2.82 -0.55
N ILE A 127 -10.75 -2.60 -0.80
CA ILE A 127 -11.84 -2.89 0.14
C ILE A 127 -11.87 -4.39 0.47
N THR A 128 -11.80 -5.24 -0.56
CA THR A 128 -11.86 -6.70 -0.39
C THR A 128 -10.68 -7.20 0.44
N SER A 129 -9.45 -6.76 0.13
CA SER A 129 -8.27 -7.15 0.92
C SER A 129 -8.33 -6.61 2.34
N PHE A 130 -8.79 -5.37 2.52
CA PHE A 130 -8.93 -4.76 3.84
C PHE A 130 -9.97 -5.48 4.71
N LYS A 131 -11.12 -5.87 4.16
CA LYS A 131 -12.11 -6.69 4.87
C LYS A 131 -11.53 -8.03 5.35
N ARG A 132 -10.65 -8.67 4.58
CA ARG A 132 -9.96 -9.89 5.03
C ARG A 132 -9.06 -9.63 6.25
N VAL A 133 -8.43 -8.45 6.33
CA VAL A 133 -7.69 -8.03 7.52
C VAL A 133 -8.64 -7.84 8.70
N LEU A 134 -9.76 -7.13 8.52
CA LEU A 134 -10.76 -6.93 9.58
C LEU A 134 -11.31 -8.26 10.11
N LEU A 135 -11.56 -9.22 9.22
CA LEU A 135 -11.97 -10.57 9.61
C LEU A 135 -10.90 -11.28 10.43
N SER A 136 -9.62 -11.21 10.03
CA SER A 136 -8.54 -11.85 10.79
C SER A 136 -8.36 -11.24 12.18
N GLU A 137 -8.72 -9.97 12.35
CA GLU A 137 -8.74 -9.27 13.64
C GLU A 137 -10.04 -9.53 14.43
N GLY A 138 -10.97 -10.32 13.89
CA GLY A 138 -12.26 -10.65 14.52
C GLY A 138 -13.25 -9.48 14.59
N LEU A 139 -13.08 -8.47 13.73
CA LEU A 139 -13.89 -7.25 13.74
C LEU A 139 -15.16 -7.34 12.90
N ILE A 140 -15.21 -8.26 11.93
CA ILE A 140 -16.36 -8.49 11.04
C ILE A 140 -16.61 -9.98 10.83
N SER A 141 -17.79 -10.33 10.31
CA SER A 141 -18.15 -11.70 9.97
C SER A 141 -17.55 -12.19 8.64
N GLU A 142 -17.47 -13.52 8.43
CA GLU A 142 -17.08 -14.11 7.14
C GLU A 142 -18.01 -13.68 5.99
N GLU A 143 -19.29 -13.44 6.28
CA GLU A 143 -20.27 -12.98 5.29
C GLU A 143 -19.97 -11.55 4.83
N GLU A 144 -19.62 -10.66 5.76
CA GLU A 144 -19.21 -9.29 5.43
C GLU A 144 -17.88 -9.21 4.68
N ALA A 145 -17.00 -10.20 4.92
CA ALA A 145 -15.69 -10.35 4.29
C ALA A 145 -15.69 -11.27 3.06
N ALA A 146 -16.87 -11.66 2.58
CA ALA A 146 -17.00 -12.54 1.43
C ALA A 146 -16.40 -11.91 0.18
N VAL A 147 -15.54 -12.66 -0.49
CA VAL A 147 -14.98 -12.26 -1.79
C VAL A 147 -16.03 -12.47 -2.86
N PRO A 148 -16.23 -11.52 -3.80
CA PRO A 148 -17.16 -11.72 -4.91
C PRO A 148 -16.86 -13.02 -5.67
N THR A 149 -17.89 -13.83 -5.90
CA THR A 149 -17.77 -15.12 -6.61
C THR A 149 -17.33 -14.93 -8.06
N GLU A 150 -17.76 -13.83 -8.67
CA GLU A 150 -17.36 -13.44 -10.02
C GLU A 150 -16.27 -12.37 -9.95
N LEU A 151 -15.06 -12.74 -10.33
CA LEU A 151 -13.93 -11.81 -10.36
C LEU A 151 -13.93 -11.03 -11.67
N LYS A 152 -14.00 -9.70 -11.59
CA LYS A 152 -13.80 -8.85 -12.76
C LYS A 152 -12.39 -9.02 -13.31
N PRO A 153 -12.22 -9.25 -14.63
CA PRO A 153 -10.90 -9.39 -15.22
C PRO A 153 -10.13 -8.08 -15.08
N GLN A 154 -8.98 -8.16 -14.41
CA GLN A 154 -8.10 -7.01 -14.22
C GLN A 154 -7.27 -6.77 -15.49
N ASN A 155 -7.22 -5.53 -15.96
CA ASN A 155 -6.41 -5.16 -17.12
C ASN A 155 -4.92 -5.02 -16.76
N THR A 156 -4.29 -6.15 -16.43
CA THR A 156 -2.86 -6.25 -16.09
C THR A 156 -2.04 -6.68 -17.29
N THR A 157 -0.75 -6.37 -17.28
CA THR A 157 0.22 -6.88 -18.28
C THR A 157 0.18 -8.41 -18.34
N PHE A 158 0.14 -9.09 -17.19
CA PHE A 158 0.02 -10.54 -17.11
C PHE A 158 -1.31 -11.05 -17.69
N ALA A 159 -2.44 -10.38 -17.42
CA ALA A 159 -3.72 -10.76 -18.00
C ALA A 159 -3.74 -10.60 -19.52
N ARG A 160 -3.11 -9.55 -20.06
CA ARG A 160 -2.97 -9.34 -21.51
C ARG A 160 -2.08 -10.42 -22.16
N GLU A 161 -0.97 -10.78 -21.51
CA GLU A 161 -0.08 -11.83 -21.97
C GLU A 161 -0.76 -13.20 -21.94
N LEU A 162 -1.43 -13.55 -20.84
CA LEU A 162 -2.24 -14.77 -20.74
C LEU A 162 -3.35 -14.82 -21.79
N ALA A 163 -4.03 -13.70 -22.04
CA ALA A 163 -5.07 -13.64 -23.07
C ALA A 163 -4.49 -13.87 -24.47
N LYS A 164 -3.32 -13.30 -24.77
CA LYS A 164 -2.59 -13.57 -26.03
C LYS A 164 -2.15 -15.02 -26.14
N GLU A 165 -1.63 -15.60 -25.05
CA GLU A 165 -1.15 -16.98 -25.03
C GLU A 165 -2.31 -17.97 -25.22
N ARG A 166 -3.46 -17.72 -24.57
CA ARG A 166 -4.70 -18.48 -24.77
C ARG A 166 -5.22 -18.36 -26.20
N ALA A 167 -5.25 -17.16 -26.76
CA ALA A 167 -5.66 -16.94 -28.14
C ALA A 167 -4.75 -17.67 -29.14
N SER A 168 -3.43 -17.63 -28.93
CA SER A 168 -2.45 -18.34 -29.75
C SER A 168 -2.65 -19.86 -29.71
N LYS A 169 -2.86 -20.43 -28.51
CA LYS A 169 -3.14 -21.86 -28.33
C LYS A 169 -4.46 -22.28 -28.96
N GLN A 170 -5.49 -21.44 -28.89
CA GLN A 170 -6.78 -21.68 -29.53
C GLN A 170 -6.64 -21.75 -31.06
N THR A 171 -5.88 -20.81 -31.65
CA THR A 171 -5.62 -20.79 -33.11
C THR A 171 -4.80 -22.00 -33.57
N GLU A 172 -3.81 -22.47 -32.78
CA GLU A 172 -3.07 -23.70 -33.11
C GLU A 172 -3.93 -24.96 -33.02
N THR A 173 -4.91 -24.99 -32.12
CA THR A 173 -5.84 -26.13 -31.95
C THR A 173 -6.85 -26.19 -33.10
N ASP A 174 -7.40 -25.04 -33.53
CA ASP A 174 -8.35 -24.93 -34.65
C ASP A 174 -7.71 -25.30 -36.01
N ILE A 175 -6.38 -25.19 -36.16
CA ILE A 175 -5.64 -25.57 -37.38
C ILE A 175 -5.34 -27.08 -37.43
N GLN A 176 -5.41 -27.79 -36.29
CA GLN A 176 -5.09 -29.22 -36.18
C GLN A 176 -6.30 -30.16 -36.20
N GLU A 177 -7.54 -29.65 -36.24
CA GLU A 177 -8.70 -30.49 -36.54
C GLU A 177 -8.69 -30.85 -38.05
N PRO A 178 -8.57 -32.13 -38.43
CA PRO A 178 -8.66 -32.51 -39.82
C PRO A 178 -10.09 -32.26 -40.31
N VAL A 179 -10.23 -31.58 -41.44
CA VAL A 179 -11.44 -31.60 -42.26
C VAL A 179 -11.70 -33.06 -42.62
N GLY A 180 -12.53 -33.72 -41.81
CA GLY A 180 -12.94 -35.09 -42.02
C GLY A 180 -14.00 -35.14 -43.12
N ASP A 181 -13.66 -35.82 -44.22
CA ASP A 181 -14.58 -36.48 -45.15
C ASP A 181 -13.96 -37.86 -45.50
#